data_AF-A0AAV2PSN3-F1
#
_entry.id   AF-A0AAV2PSN3-F1
#
_cell.length_a   1.000
_cell.length_b   1.000
_cell.length_c   1.000
_cell.angle_alpha   90.00
_cell.angle_beta   90.00
_cell.angle_gamma   90.00
#
_symmetry.space_group_name_H-M   'P 1'
#
loop_
_entity.id
_entity.type
_entity.pdbx_description
1 polymer ?
#
loop_
_entity_poly.entity_id
_entity_poly.type
_entity_poly.pdbx_seq_one_letter_code
_entity_poly.pdbx_strand_id
1 'polypeptide(L)'
;ENAWCEPRLCDYTGLYFCPACHWNSRQIIPGRVIHNWDFDEQLVSRSSKQILLLLKHKPLMDLHTLNPSLIKFVEELTTVKNLRENLLIMKQYLSSCRTAQESRMLRQLQDRQHFVENSHMYSLQ
;
A
#
# COMPACT_ATOMS: atom_id res chain seq x y z
N GLU A 1 -25.41 -31.94 19.55
CA GLU A 1 -24.68 -31.03 20.44
C GLU A 1 -24.13 -29.89 19.59
N ASN A 2 -24.76 -28.72 19.65
CA ASN A 2 -24.31 -27.56 18.88
C ASN A 2 -23.10 -26.97 19.58
N ALA A 3 -21.90 -27.38 19.15
CA ALA A 3 -20.67 -26.70 19.48
C ALA A 3 -20.82 -25.25 19.02
N TRP A 4 -21.06 -24.36 19.99
CA TRP A 4 -21.07 -22.92 19.80
C TRP A 4 -19.72 -22.54 19.19
N CYS A 5 -19.73 -22.32 17.88
CA CYS A 5 -18.55 -22.09 17.08
C CYS A 5 -17.90 -20.79 17.57
N GLU A 6 -16.75 -20.89 18.23
CA GLU A 6 -16.08 -19.75 18.85
C GLU A 6 -15.82 -18.65 17.78
N PRO A 7 -16.31 -17.42 18.02
CA PRO A 7 -16.15 -16.34 17.06
C PRO A 7 -14.67 -15.92 16.96
N ARG A 8 -14.23 -15.60 15.75
CA ARG A 8 -12.84 -15.21 15.45
C ARG A 8 -12.78 -13.73 15.08
N LEU A 9 -11.88 -12.99 15.71
CA LEU A 9 -11.66 -11.57 15.43
C LEU A 9 -10.85 -11.38 14.15
N CYS A 10 -11.37 -10.58 13.21
CA CYS A 10 -10.63 -10.14 12.03
C CYS A 10 -9.92 -8.81 12.32
N ASP A 11 -8.58 -8.82 12.32
CA ASP A 11 -7.76 -7.65 12.68
C ASP A 11 -7.98 -6.45 11.74
N TYR A 12 -8.21 -6.70 10.44
CA TYR A 12 -8.48 -5.62 9.46
C TYR A 12 -9.76 -4.83 9.75
N THR A 13 -10.85 -5.51 10.10
CA THR A 13 -12.18 -4.87 10.28
C THR A 13 -12.52 -4.56 11.73
N GLY A 14 -11.82 -5.21 12.68
CA GLY A 14 -12.18 -5.18 14.11
C GLY A 14 -13.44 -5.96 14.49
N LEU A 15 -14.06 -6.68 13.55
CA LEU A 15 -15.30 -7.43 13.76
C LEU A 15 -15.05 -8.93 13.97
N TYR A 16 -15.99 -9.59 14.66
CA TYR A 16 -15.99 -11.03 14.89
C TYR A 16 -16.75 -11.77 13.79
N PHE A 17 -16.24 -12.94 13.40
CA PHE A 17 -16.78 -13.78 12.34
C PHE A 17 -16.85 -15.24 12.78
N CYS A 18 -17.81 -16.00 12.23
CA CYS A 18 -17.86 -17.44 12.48
C CYS A 18 -16.69 -18.17 11.79
N PRO A 19 -16.35 -19.40 12.22
CA PRO A 19 -15.29 -20.19 11.60
C PRO A 19 -15.46 -20.51 10.11
N ALA A 20 -16.69 -20.44 9.56
CA ALA A 20 -16.90 -20.57 8.11
C ALA A 20 -16.47 -19.31 7.32
N CYS A 21 -16.58 -18.12 7.93
CA CYS A 21 -16.21 -16.83 7.34
C CYS A 21 -14.77 -16.41 7.66
N HIS A 22 -14.16 -17.00 8.69
CA HIS A 22 -12.82 -16.64 9.16
C HIS A 22 -11.95 -17.89 9.36
N TRP A 23 -11.10 -18.18 8.39
CA TRP A 23 -10.24 -19.37 8.37
C TRP A 23 -8.89 -19.18 9.06
N ASN A 24 -8.75 -18.14 9.91
CA ASN A 24 -7.45 -17.74 10.48
C ASN A 24 -6.41 -17.51 9.38
N SER A 25 -6.85 -16.98 8.24
CA SER A 25 -5.93 -16.55 7.19
C SER A 25 -5.12 -15.37 7.68
N ARG A 26 -3.88 -15.29 7.21
CA ARG A 26 -2.95 -14.23 7.55
C ARG A 26 -2.79 -13.22 6.42
N GLN A 27 -2.67 -11.94 6.79
CA GLN A 27 -2.36 -10.85 5.88
C GLN A 27 -1.82 -9.63 6.64
N ILE A 28 -0.97 -8.84 5.98
CA ILE A 28 -0.50 -7.54 6.49
C ILE A 28 -1.66 -6.53 6.53
N ILE A 29 -1.73 -5.74 7.59
CA ILE A 29 -2.82 -4.76 7.81
C ILE A 29 -2.32 -3.35 7.50
N PRO A 30 -2.85 -2.66 6.47
CA PRO A 30 -2.40 -1.33 6.06
C PRO A 30 -2.40 -0.31 7.20
N GLY A 31 -3.43 -0.34 8.05
CA GLY A 31 -3.50 0.55 9.22
C GLY A 31 -2.32 0.38 10.19
N ARG A 32 -1.87 -0.86 10.42
CA ARG A 32 -0.70 -1.13 11.27
C ARG A 32 0.60 -0.67 10.64
N VAL A 33 0.76 -0.89 9.32
CA VAL A 33 1.91 -0.39 8.58
C VAL A 33 2.00 1.13 8.65
N ILE A 34 0.89 1.84 8.41
CA ILE A 34 0.87 3.31 8.39
C ILE A 34 1.12 3.88 9.79
N HIS A 35 0.54 3.32 10.84
CA HIS A 35 0.60 3.93 12.17
C HIS A 35 1.79 3.45 13.01
N ASN A 36 2.26 2.22 12.78
CA ASN A 36 3.26 1.57 13.63
C ASN A 36 4.49 1.04 12.86
N TRP A 37 4.52 1.19 11.53
CA TRP A 37 5.54 0.56 10.67
C TRP A 37 5.64 -0.96 10.89
N ASP A 38 4.50 -1.58 11.18
CA ASP A 38 4.37 -3.01 11.52
C ASP A 38 3.87 -3.81 10.31
N PHE A 39 4.70 -4.75 9.85
CA PHE A 39 4.44 -5.61 8.69
C PHE A 39 4.10 -7.05 9.09
N ASP A 40 3.90 -7.34 10.38
CA ASP A 40 3.54 -8.68 10.83
C ASP A 40 2.13 -9.06 10.36
N GLU A 41 2.01 -10.28 9.82
CA GLU A 41 0.73 -10.75 9.32
C GLU A 41 -0.25 -11.06 10.46
N GLN A 42 -1.45 -10.49 10.36
CA GLN A 42 -2.52 -10.67 11.34
C GLN A 42 -3.63 -11.56 10.81
N LEU A 43 -4.41 -12.13 11.73
CA LEU A 43 -5.54 -12.97 11.40
C LEU A 43 -6.69 -12.13 10.83
N VAL A 44 -7.17 -12.53 9.66
CA VAL A 44 -8.24 -11.83 8.92
C VAL A 44 -9.32 -12.78 8.43
N SER A 45 -10.52 -12.24 8.28
CA SER A 45 -11.64 -12.91 7.63
C SER A 45 -11.33 -13.18 6.15
N ARG A 46 -12.07 -14.11 5.54
CA ARG A 46 -11.88 -14.46 4.13
C ARG A 46 -12.11 -13.28 3.20
N SER A 47 -13.16 -12.50 3.46
CA SER A 47 -13.49 -11.30 2.67
C SER A 47 -12.42 -10.24 2.80
N SER A 48 -11.95 -9.97 4.02
CA SER A 48 -10.86 -9.02 4.27
C SER A 48 -9.58 -9.44 3.55
N LYS A 49 -9.21 -10.73 3.59
CA LYS A 49 -8.05 -11.23 2.85
C LYS A 49 -8.14 -10.93 1.35
N GLN A 50 -9.30 -11.21 0.74
CA GLN A 50 -9.52 -10.99 -0.68
C GLN A 50 -9.39 -9.51 -1.05
N ILE A 51 -9.98 -8.62 -0.25
CA ILE A 51 -9.88 -7.17 -0.45
C ILE A 51 -8.42 -6.72 -0.31
N LEU A 52 -7.73 -7.12 0.75
CA LEU A 52 -6.33 -6.76 0.98
C LEU A 52 -5.41 -7.21 -0.17
N LEU A 53 -5.63 -8.41 -0.71
CA LEU A 53 -4.90 -8.89 -1.88
C LEU A 53 -5.21 -8.05 -3.14
N LEU A 54 -6.47 -7.71 -3.37
CA LEU A 54 -6.90 -6.90 -4.51
C LEU A 54 -6.32 -5.47 -4.46
N LEU A 55 -6.18 -4.92 -3.26
CA LEU A 55 -5.72 -3.55 -3.04
C LEU A 55 -4.21 -3.43 -2.86
N LYS A 56 -3.48 -4.54 -2.65
CA LYS A 56 -2.04 -4.56 -2.34
C LYS A 56 -1.20 -3.68 -3.27
N HIS A 57 -1.48 -3.71 -4.56
CA HIS A 57 -0.74 -3.01 -5.60
C HIS A 57 -1.34 -1.64 -5.97
N LYS A 58 -2.48 -1.27 -5.36
CA LYS A 58 -3.15 -0.01 -5.66
C LYS A 58 -2.59 1.10 -4.77
N PRO A 59 -2.20 2.25 -5.34
CA PRO A 59 -1.65 3.38 -4.58
C PRO A 59 -2.78 4.14 -3.89
N LEU A 60 -3.27 3.62 -2.77
CA LEU A 60 -4.43 4.15 -2.05
C LEU A 60 -4.09 4.87 -0.75
N MET A 61 -2.82 4.86 -0.34
CA MET A 61 -2.37 5.42 0.93
C MET A 61 -1.65 6.75 0.71
N ASP A 62 -2.32 7.86 1.00
CA ASP A 62 -1.67 9.17 1.06
C ASP A 62 -0.95 9.30 2.42
N LEU A 63 0.36 9.01 2.45
CA LEU A 63 1.13 9.08 3.69
C LEU A 63 1.32 10.52 4.20
N HIS A 64 1.17 11.53 3.33
CA HIS A 64 1.26 12.92 3.76
C HIS A 64 0.06 13.31 4.62
N THR A 65 -1.13 12.82 4.26
CA THR A 65 -2.38 13.07 4.99
C THR A 65 -2.58 12.10 6.14
N LEU A 66 -2.26 10.81 5.95
CA LEU A 66 -2.57 9.75 6.92
C LEU A 66 -1.60 9.72 8.11
N ASN A 67 -0.29 9.86 7.86
CA ASN A 67 0.72 9.89 8.91
C ASN A 67 2.01 10.60 8.46
N PRO A 68 2.04 11.94 8.40
CA PRO A 68 3.23 12.67 7.98
C PRO A 68 4.43 12.48 8.92
N SER A 69 4.21 12.07 10.17
CA SER A 69 5.29 11.73 11.11
C SER A 69 6.01 10.44 10.72
N LEU A 70 5.32 9.48 10.09
CA LEU A 70 5.94 8.23 9.63
C LEU A 70 7.07 8.49 8.64
N ILE A 71 6.83 9.38 7.67
CA ILE A 71 7.83 9.74 6.65
C ILE A 71 9.08 10.31 7.32
N LYS A 72 8.92 11.13 8.36
CA LYS A 72 10.04 11.74 9.10
C LYS A 72 10.80 10.72 9.95
N PHE A 73 10.10 9.72 10.47
CA PHE A 73 10.68 8.71 11.36
C PHE A 73 11.42 7.60 10.60
N VAL A 74 10.93 7.24 9.41
CA VAL A 74 11.52 6.20 8.56
C VAL A 74 12.36 6.85 7.45
N GLU A 75 13.68 6.72 7.55
CA GLU A 75 14.62 7.36 6.64
C GLU A 75 14.46 6.90 5.19
N GLU A 76 14.16 5.61 4.98
CA GLU A 76 13.94 5.02 3.67
C GLU A 76 12.72 5.66 2.97
N LEU A 77 11.66 5.95 3.72
CA LEU A 77 10.50 6.66 3.17
C LEU A 77 10.83 8.09 2.77
N THR A 78 11.64 8.79 3.58
CA THR A 78 12.12 10.13 3.21
C THR A 78 12.94 10.08 1.92
N THR A 79 13.82 9.10 1.79
CA THR A 79 14.62 8.90 0.57
C THR A 79 13.75 8.66 -0.65
N VAL A 80 12.79 7.73 -0.56
CA VAL A 80 11.85 7.43 -1.65
C VAL A 80 11.01 8.64 -2.02
N LYS A 81 10.50 9.39 -1.03
CA LYS A 81 9.74 10.62 -1.26
C LYS A 81 10.56 11.63 -2.06
N ASN A 82 11.80 11.90 -1.66
CA ASN A 82 12.68 12.85 -2.34
C ASN A 82 13.00 12.40 -3.77
N LEU A 83 13.26 11.11 -3.99
CA LEU A 83 13.47 10.56 -5.33
C LEU A 83 12.24 10.74 -6.23
N ARG A 84 11.03 10.52 -5.70
CA ARG A 84 9.78 10.74 -6.45
C ARG A 84 9.53 12.21 -6.74
N GLU A 85 9.80 13.11 -5.80
CA GLU A 85 9.71 14.57 -6.02
C GLU A 85 10.66 15.03 -7.13
N ASN A 86 11.92 14.57 -7.09
CA ASN A 86 12.89 14.83 -8.16
C ASN A 86 12.42 14.26 -9.51
N LEU A 87 11.89 13.03 -9.51
CA LEU A 87 11.37 12.40 -10.73
C LEU A 87 10.20 13.19 -11.34
N LEU A 88 9.31 13.76 -10.53
CA LEU A 88 8.21 14.60 -11.01
C LEU A 88 8.70 15.89 -11.68
N ILE A 89 9.76 16.50 -11.14
CA ILE A 89 10.43 17.65 -11.79
C ILE A 89 11.05 17.18 -13.12
N MET A 90 11.81 16.08 -13.11
CA MET A 90 12.44 15.52 -14.30
C MET A 90 11.43 15.12 -15.38
N LYS A 91 10.23 14.65 -15.00
CA LYS A 91 9.15 14.28 -15.92
C LYS A 91 8.84 15.38 -16.91
N GLN A 92 8.88 16.66 -16.50
CA GLN A 92 8.62 17.80 -17.38
C GLN A 92 9.63 17.87 -18.54
N TYR A 93 10.90 17.61 -18.23
CA TYR A 93 11.98 17.56 -19.23
C TYR A 93 11.91 16.29 -20.07
N LEU A 94 11.67 15.13 -19.45
CA LEU A 94 11.54 13.85 -20.17
C LEU A 94 10.35 13.85 -21.12
N SER A 95 9.29 14.61 -20.80
CA SER A 95 8.11 14.72 -21.65
C SER A 95 8.33 15.62 -22.87
N SER A 96 9.28 16.56 -22.83
CA SER A 96 9.60 17.46 -23.95
C SER A 96 10.84 17.03 -24.75
N CYS A 97 11.69 16.17 -24.17
CA CYS A 97 12.90 15.66 -24.81
C CYS A 97 12.58 14.58 -25.85
N ARG A 98 12.92 14.85 -27.13
CA ARG A 98 12.73 13.91 -28.25
C ARG A 98 13.41 12.55 -28.00
N THR A 99 14.66 12.54 -27.56
CA THR A 99 15.41 11.29 -27.28
C THR A 99 14.74 10.46 -26.18
N ALA A 100 14.22 11.11 -25.14
CA ALA A 100 13.52 10.44 -24.04
C ALA A 100 12.16 9.85 -24.48
N GLN A 101 11.46 10.53 -25.39
CA GLN A 101 10.23 10.02 -25.99
C GLN A 101 10.50 8.81 -26.91
N GLU A 102 11.53 8.88 -27.76
CA GLU A 102 11.92 7.79 -28.66
C GLU A 102 12.35 6.55 -27.88
N SER A 103 13.11 6.72 -26.79
CA SER A 103 13.50 5.64 -25.87
C SER A 103 12.40 5.21 -24.89
N ARG A 104 11.23 5.88 -24.92
CA ARG A 104 10.05 5.57 -24.10
C ARG A 104 10.34 5.48 -22.60
N MET A 105 11.24 6.31 -22.08
CA MET A 105 11.72 6.21 -20.69
C MET A 105 10.58 6.21 -19.67
N LEU A 106 9.59 7.10 -19.81
CA LEU A 106 8.45 7.16 -18.88
C LEU A 106 7.52 5.95 -18.98
N ARG A 107 7.46 5.25 -20.12
CA ARG A 107 6.65 4.03 -20.27
C ARG A 107 7.28 2.81 -19.61
N GLN A 108 8.58 2.85 -19.29
CA GLN A 108 9.21 1.80 -18.50
C GLN A 108 8.58 1.67 -17.10
N LEU A 109 7.87 2.70 -16.64
CA LEU A 109 7.15 2.75 -15.36
C LEU A 109 5.66 2.42 -15.50
N GLN A 110 5.20 1.83 -16.61
CA GLN A 110 3.77 1.55 -16.85
C GLN A 110 3.08 0.78 -15.71
N ASP A 111 3.78 -0.17 -15.08
CA ASP A 111 3.24 -0.97 -13.97
C ASP A 111 3.20 -0.21 -12.64
N ARG A 112 3.87 0.95 -12.58
CA ARG A 112 4.00 1.80 -11.39
C ARG A 112 3.79 3.27 -11.76
N GLN A 113 2.78 3.53 -12.59
CA GLN A 113 2.51 4.86 -13.15
C GLN A 113 2.38 5.95 -12.06
N HIS A 114 1.86 5.57 -10.88
CA HIS A 114 1.72 6.47 -9.74
C HIS A 114 3.04 7.10 -9.25
N PHE A 115 4.20 6.52 -9.55
CA PHE A 115 5.52 7.10 -9.23
C PHE A 115 5.77 8.41 -9.98
N VAL A 116 5.15 8.60 -11.15
CA VAL A 116 5.28 9.80 -11.99
C VAL A 116 4.00 10.64 -12.01
N GLU A 117 2.99 10.29 -11.22
CA GLU A 117 1.75 11.08 -11.07
C GLU A 117 1.79 11.97 -9.83
N ASN A 118 2.27 11.42 -8.71
CA ASN A 118 2.43 12.14 -7.45
C ASN A 118 3.54 11.52 -6.58
N SER A 119 3.96 12.21 -5.52
CA SER A 119 5.00 11.74 -4.59
C SER A 119 4.45 11.20 -3.26
N HIS A 120 3.16 11.39 -3.00
CA HIS A 120 2.54 11.13 -1.69
C HIS A 120 1.65 9.89 -1.62
N MET A 121 1.21 9.33 -2.76
CA MET A 121 0.41 8.10 -2.79
C MET A 121 1.30 6.85 -2.83
N TYR A 122 1.01 5.89 -1.96
CA TYR A 122 1.76 4.64 -1.82
C TYR A 122 0.83 3.42 -1.90
N SER A 123 1.34 2.33 -2.47
CA SER A 123 0.78 0.99 -2.37
C SER A 123 1.41 0.23 -1.20
N LEU A 124 0.84 -0.93 -0.84
CA LEU A 124 1.40 -1.80 0.21
C LEU A 124 2.61 -2.64 -0.28
N GLN A 125 2.74 -2.84 -1.60
CA GLN A 125 3.89 -3.50 -2.23
C GLN A 125 5.17 -2.67 -2.13
#